data_AF-A0A7E6FKQ8-F1
#
_entry.id   AF-A0A7E6FKQ8-F1
#
_cell.length_a   1.000
_cell.length_b   1.000
_cell.length_c   1.000
_cell.angle_alpha   90.00
_cell.angle_beta   90.00
_cell.angle_gamma   90.00
#
_symmetry.space_group_name_H-M   'P 1'
#
loop_
_entity.id
_entity.type
_entity.pdbx_description
1 polymer ?
#
loop_
_entity_poly.entity_id
_entity_poly.type
_entity_poly.pdbx_seq_one_letter_code
_entity_poly.pdbx_strand_id
1 'polypeptide(L)'
;MYVCILICNTILSALFLIGINNNGKSDVVFLVDSASISNKKEFRKTLAFIKDYVSGANIDHGDVRVGLIISNQKNYVRFYLNQFSTKHEVLDALEVTSYKQGRSNLAESLKIMRNQVFSERFGDRADAPNFALLLLNNQSHSTNSDVIDVEFDLAQKEGIHIFAFDIGESNLKCLKDVFLKPSE
;
A
#
# COMPACT_ATOMS: atom_id res chain seq x y z
N MET A 1 16.61 24.77 3.08
CA MET A 1 15.16 24.57 3.29
C MET A 1 14.37 24.64 1.96
N TYR A 2 14.84 23.99 0.88
CA TYR A 2 14.17 23.95 -0.42
C TYR A 2 14.21 22.56 -1.09
N VAL A 3 14.95 21.61 -0.51
CA VAL A 3 15.16 20.28 -1.09
C VAL A 3 14.06 19.28 -0.71
N CYS A 4 13.18 19.60 0.24
CA CYS A 4 12.13 18.68 0.70
C CYS A 4 10.76 18.88 0.00
N ILE A 5 10.51 20.07 -0.59
CA ILE A 5 9.22 20.41 -1.22
C ILE A 5 9.15 19.93 -2.68
N LEU A 6 10.28 19.96 -3.40
CA LEU A 6 10.33 19.55 -4.81
C LEU A 6 10.23 18.04 -5.06
N ILE A 7 10.44 17.22 -4.03
CA ILE A 7 10.41 15.75 -4.18
C ILE A 7 9.06 15.13 -3.82
N CYS A 8 8.15 15.91 -3.21
CA CYS A 8 6.80 15.44 -2.89
C CYS A 8 5.90 15.41 -4.15
N ASN A 9 6.01 16.41 -5.03
CA ASN A 9 5.21 16.47 -6.25
C ASN A 9 5.66 15.47 -7.33
N THR A 10 6.95 15.14 -7.44
CA THR A 10 7.47 14.20 -8.45
C THR A 10 7.21 12.74 -8.09
N ILE A 11 7.20 12.38 -6.80
CA ILE A 11 6.89 11.01 -6.35
C ILE A 11 5.37 10.76 -6.36
N LEU A 12 4.56 11.76 -5.98
CA LEU A 12 3.09 11.66 -6.10
C LEU A 12 2.67 11.49 -7.56
N SER A 13 3.32 12.20 -8.49
CA SER A 13 3.14 11.95 -9.93
C SER A 13 3.69 10.60 -10.38
N ALA A 14 4.75 10.06 -9.77
CA ALA A 14 5.27 8.74 -10.12
C ALA A 14 4.33 7.61 -9.68
N LEU A 15 3.66 7.72 -8.52
CA LEU A 15 2.57 6.81 -8.13
C LEU A 15 1.36 6.93 -9.05
N PHE A 16 1.10 8.14 -9.53
CA PHE A 16 0.10 8.39 -10.57
C PHE A 16 0.51 7.81 -11.94
N LEU A 17 1.74 7.30 -12.11
CA LEU A 17 2.19 6.57 -13.30
C LEU A 17 2.22 5.05 -13.09
N ILE A 18 2.31 4.56 -11.84
CA ILE A 18 2.24 3.13 -11.52
C ILE A 18 0.83 2.63 -11.88
N GLY A 19 0.70 1.92 -13.00
CA GLY A 19 -0.55 1.30 -13.45
C GLY A 19 -1.54 2.22 -14.19
N ILE A 20 -1.29 3.52 -14.32
CA ILE A 20 -2.19 4.46 -15.04
C ILE A 20 -1.68 4.78 -16.45
N ASN A 21 -0.35 4.82 -16.68
CA ASN A 21 0.25 5.26 -17.96
C ASN A 21 1.23 4.27 -18.59
N ASN A 22 1.43 3.10 -17.99
CA ASN A 22 2.19 2.03 -18.63
C ASN A 22 1.19 1.24 -19.47
N ASN A 23 1.39 1.12 -20.78
CA ASN A 23 0.67 0.16 -21.65
C ASN A 23 1.01 -1.30 -21.25
N GLY A 24 0.96 -1.63 -19.96
CA GLY A 24 1.49 -2.84 -19.34
C GLY A 24 0.83 -3.11 -18.00
N LYS A 25 0.85 -4.39 -17.61
CA LYS A 25 0.18 -4.89 -16.41
C LYS A 25 0.86 -4.41 -15.13
N SER A 26 0.15 -4.39 -14.01
CA SER A 26 0.71 -4.22 -12.66
C SER A 26 -0.21 -4.80 -11.59
N ASP A 27 0.37 -5.40 -10.56
CA ASP A 27 -0.35 -5.89 -9.39
C ASP A 27 0.00 -5.03 -8.18
N VAL A 28 -1.01 -4.41 -7.58
CA VAL A 28 -0.85 -3.31 -6.62
C VAL A 28 -1.56 -3.65 -5.32
N VAL A 29 -0.83 -3.70 -4.21
CA VAL A 29 -1.40 -3.97 -2.89
C VAL A 29 -1.25 -2.75 -2.00
N PHE A 30 -2.37 -2.25 -1.48
CA PHE A 30 -2.37 -1.23 -0.44
C PHE A 30 -2.29 -1.90 0.93
N LEU A 31 -1.27 -1.54 1.71
CA LEU A 31 -1.09 -2.01 3.08
C LEU A 31 -1.26 -0.84 4.04
N VAL A 32 -2.42 -0.75 4.68
CA VAL A 32 -2.77 0.36 5.57
C VAL A 32 -2.51 -0.03 7.00
N ASP A 33 -1.56 0.63 7.66
CA ASP A 33 -1.39 0.51 9.10
C ASP A 33 -2.44 1.35 9.84
N SER A 34 -3.61 0.74 10.05
CA SER A 34 -4.71 1.35 10.78
C SER A 34 -4.43 1.56 12.27
N ALA A 35 -3.46 0.85 12.84
CA ALA A 35 -3.07 1.03 14.24
C ALA A 35 -2.24 2.30 14.45
N SER A 36 -1.48 2.71 13.44
CA SER A 36 -0.74 3.98 13.45
C SER A 36 -1.66 5.21 13.30
N ILE A 37 -2.85 5.03 12.72
CA ILE A 37 -3.79 6.11 12.43
C ILE A 37 -4.64 6.43 13.66
N SER A 38 -4.68 7.71 14.06
CA SER A 38 -5.23 8.12 15.35
C SER A 38 -6.74 8.24 15.39
N ASN A 39 -7.39 8.49 14.25
CA ASN A 39 -8.83 8.72 14.19
C ASN A 39 -9.49 8.31 12.86
N LYS A 40 -10.82 8.17 12.90
CA LYS A 40 -11.64 7.82 11.72
C LYS A 40 -11.49 8.81 10.56
N LYS A 41 -11.23 10.10 10.85
CA LYS A 41 -11.11 11.13 9.82
C LYS A 41 -9.84 10.94 9.00
N GLU A 42 -8.71 10.66 9.64
CA GLU A 42 -7.46 10.29 8.97
C GLU A 42 -7.62 9.00 8.17
N PHE A 43 -8.23 7.96 8.75
CA PHE A 43 -8.47 6.71 8.02
C PHE A 43 -9.33 6.92 6.76
N ARG A 44 -10.34 7.79 6.83
CA ARG A 44 -11.13 8.17 5.63
C ARG A 44 -10.29 8.90 4.58
N LYS A 45 -9.33 9.74 4.98
CA LYS A 45 -8.39 10.36 4.03
C LYS A 45 -7.50 9.32 3.36
N THR A 46 -7.04 8.31 4.10
CA THR A 46 -6.31 7.17 3.55
C THR A 46 -7.13 6.45 2.49
N LEU A 47 -8.39 6.11 2.80
CA LEU A 47 -9.27 5.47 1.82
C LEU A 47 -9.57 6.37 0.63
N ALA A 48 -9.70 7.68 0.81
CA ALA A 48 -9.89 8.63 -0.28
C ALA A 48 -8.68 8.63 -1.24
N PHE A 49 -7.46 8.64 -0.72
CA PHE A 49 -6.26 8.50 -1.55
C PHE A 49 -6.26 7.19 -2.37
N ILE A 50 -6.63 6.07 -1.76
CA ILE A 50 -6.73 4.79 -2.48
C ILE A 50 -7.81 4.85 -3.56
N LYS A 51 -8.96 5.47 -3.27
CA LYS A 51 -10.03 5.67 -4.25
C LYS A 51 -9.60 6.55 -5.42
N ASP A 52 -8.84 7.61 -5.17
CA ASP A 52 -8.30 8.48 -6.23
C ASP A 52 -7.36 7.69 -7.15
N TYR A 53 -6.50 6.85 -6.59
CA TYR A 53 -5.65 5.93 -7.37
C TYR A 53 -6.49 4.95 -8.21
N VAL A 54 -7.43 4.25 -7.58
CA VAL A 54 -8.33 3.28 -8.24
C VAL A 54 -9.14 3.94 -9.35
N SER A 55 -9.55 5.20 -9.17
CA SER A 55 -10.31 5.95 -10.16
C SER A 55 -9.51 6.18 -11.44
N GLY A 56 -8.19 6.39 -11.33
CA GLY A 56 -7.28 6.53 -12.47
C GLY A 56 -6.76 5.22 -13.05
N ALA A 57 -6.76 4.13 -12.29
CA ALA A 57 -6.21 2.84 -12.71
C ALA A 57 -7.05 2.13 -13.79
N ASN A 58 -6.38 1.39 -14.68
CA ASN A 58 -7.03 0.60 -15.73
C ASN A 58 -7.41 -0.81 -15.25
N ILE A 59 -8.37 -0.89 -14.32
CA ILE A 59 -8.83 -2.15 -13.72
C ILE A 59 -9.78 -2.91 -14.63
N ASP A 60 -10.71 -2.22 -15.30
CA ASP A 60 -11.78 -2.84 -16.09
C ASP A 60 -11.24 -3.61 -17.32
N HIS A 61 -10.07 -3.24 -17.81
CA HIS A 61 -9.36 -3.94 -18.88
C HIS A 61 -8.36 -4.98 -18.36
N GLY A 62 -8.24 -5.12 -17.04
CA GLY A 62 -7.37 -6.09 -16.38
C GLY A 62 -5.88 -5.71 -16.38
N ASP A 63 -5.51 -4.50 -16.75
CA ASP A 63 -4.11 -4.06 -16.71
C ASP A 63 -3.65 -3.92 -15.25
N VAL A 64 -4.50 -3.36 -14.39
CA VAL A 64 -4.21 -3.22 -12.96
C VAL A 64 -5.08 -4.16 -12.13
N ARG A 65 -4.45 -4.93 -11.24
CA ARG A 65 -5.15 -5.64 -10.14
C ARG A 65 -4.83 -4.96 -8.82
N VAL A 66 -5.83 -4.85 -7.94
CA VAL A 66 -5.70 -4.15 -6.66
C VAL A 66 -6.05 -5.07 -5.50
N GLY A 67 -5.18 -5.14 -4.50
CA GLY A 67 -5.41 -5.79 -3.21
C GLY A 67 -5.39 -4.77 -2.06
N LEU A 68 -6.02 -5.13 -0.94
CA LEU A 68 -6.03 -4.29 0.27
C LEU A 68 -5.82 -5.12 1.53
N ILE A 69 -4.83 -4.72 2.32
CA ILE A 69 -4.55 -5.22 3.66
C ILE A 69 -4.74 -4.07 4.65
N ILE A 70 -5.50 -4.33 5.71
CA ILE A 70 -5.61 -3.43 6.87
C ILE A 70 -4.85 -4.07 8.04
N SER A 71 -3.66 -3.53 8.31
CA SER A 71 -2.81 -3.94 9.42
C SER A 71 -3.37 -3.39 10.74
N ASN A 72 -3.61 -4.32 11.67
CA ASN A 72 -3.95 -4.11 13.08
C ASN A 72 -3.71 -5.44 13.82
N GLN A 73 -4.11 -5.55 15.09
CA GLN A 73 -3.83 -6.74 15.91
C GLN A 73 -4.23 -8.08 15.27
N LYS A 74 -5.25 -8.10 14.41
CA LYS A 74 -5.77 -9.32 13.77
C LYS A 74 -5.39 -9.47 12.29
N ASN A 75 -4.70 -8.48 11.70
CA ASN A 75 -4.30 -8.40 10.28
C ASN A 75 -5.40 -8.88 9.30
N TYR A 76 -6.13 -7.94 8.70
CA TYR A 76 -7.22 -8.29 7.78
C TYR A 76 -6.81 -8.06 6.34
N VAL A 77 -6.71 -9.14 5.56
CA VAL A 77 -6.86 -9.02 4.10
C VAL A 77 -8.32 -8.65 3.83
N ARG A 78 -8.55 -7.47 3.28
CA ARG A 78 -9.89 -7.00 2.92
C ARG A 78 -10.34 -7.55 1.58
N PHE A 79 -9.41 -7.57 0.62
CA PHE A 79 -9.60 -8.26 -0.65
C PHE A 79 -8.25 -8.57 -1.32
N TYR A 80 -8.24 -9.66 -2.09
CA TYR A 80 -7.09 -10.12 -2.88
C TYR A 80 -7.11 -9.56 -4.31
N LEU A 81 -6.02 -9.75 -5.06
CA LEU A 81 -5.83 -9.23 -6.42
C LEU A 81 -6.84 -9.79 -7.43
N ASN A 82 -7.37 -10.99 -7.21
CA ASN A 82 -8.38 -11.63 -8.06
C ASN A 82 -9.82 -11.48 -7.57
N GLN A 83 -10.07 -10.73 -6.49
CA GLN A 83 -11.40 -10.69 -5.89
C GLN A 83 -12.39 -9.82 -6.66
N PHE A 84 -11.92 -8.74 -7.30
CA PHE A 84 -12.74 -7.82 -8.06
C PHE A 84 -12.18 -7.65 -9.47
N SER A 85 -13.08 -7.55 -10.45
CA SER A 85 -12.69 -7.42 -11.86
C SER A 85 -13.02 -6.04 -12.43
N THR A 86 -13.80 -5.24 -11.70
CA THR A 86 -14.17 -3.88 -12.12
C THR A 86 -13.72 -2.84 -11.13
N LYS A 87 -13.44 -1.65 -11.64
CA LYS A 87 -13.14 -0.45 -10.83
C LYS A 87 -14.26 -0.16 -9.85
N HIS A 88 -15.51 -0.31 -10.29
CA HIS A 88 -16.69 -0.05 -9.47
C HIS A 88 -16.74 -0.95 -8.23
N GLU A 89 -16.52 -2.25 -8.39
CA GLU A 89 -16.48 -3.21 -7.27
C GLU A 89 -15.38 -2.87 -6.25
N VAL A 90 -14.20 -2.45 -6.72
CA VAL A 90 -13.11 -2.03 -5.83
C VAL A 90 -13.50 -0.76 -5.05
N LEU A 91 -14.10 0.22 -5.71
CA LEU A 91 -14.56 1.46 -5.06
C LEU A 91 -15.64 1.19 -4.00
N ASP A 92 -16.59 0.30 -4.28
CA ASP A 92 -17.63 -0.11 -3.34
C ASP A 92 -17.04 -0.84 -2.13
N ALA A 93 -16.07 -1.73 -2.35
CA ALA A 93 -15.36 -2.42 -1.27
C ALA A 93 -14.59 -1.43 -0.38
N LEU A 94 -14.01 -0.38 -0.96
CA LEU A 94 -13.35 0.70 -0.23
C LEU A 94 -14.35 1.55 0.57
N GLU A 95 -15.56 1.78 0.07
CA GLU A 95 -16.62 2.51 0.78
C GLU A 95 -17.06 1.82 2.07
N VAL A 96 -17.24 0.49 2.03
CA VAL A 96 -17.67 -0.29 3.20
C VAL A 96 -16.52 -0.67 4.14
N THR A 97 -15.28 -0.30 3.81
CA THR A 97 -14.12 -0.60 4.66
C THR A 97 -14.12 0.26 5.92
N SER A 98 -14.38 -0.40 7.06
CA SER A 98 -14.44 0.25 8.36
C SER A 98 -13.07 0.41 9.04
N TYR A 99 -12.88 1.56 9.68
CA TYR A 99 -11.75 1.80 10.60
C TYR A 99 -11.84 0.88 11.81
N LYS A 100 -10.76 0.15 12.08
CA LYS A 100 -10.61 -0.71 13.25
C LYS A 100 -9.35 -0.30 14.00
N GLN A 101 -9.52 0.08 15.27
CA GLN A 101 -8.38 0.30 16.16
C GLN A 101 -7.77 -1.04 16.57
N GLY A 102 -6.50 -0.99 16.95
CA GLY A 102 -5.76 -2.13 17.45
C GLY A 102 -4.29 -1.80 17.60
N ARG A 103 -3.49 -2.77 18.01
CA ARG A 103 -2.03 -2.68 17.97
C ARG A 103 -1.52 -2.92 16.56
N SER A 104 -0.41 -2.28 16.17
CA SER A 104 0.21 -2.56 14.88
C SER A 104 0.83 -3.96 14.91
N ASN A 105 0.68 -4.70 13.82
CA ASN A 105 1.42 -5.92 13.55
C ASN A 105 1.92 -5.90 12.10
N LEU A 106 2.69 -4.85 11.80
CA LEU A 106 3.16 -4.56 10.46
C LEU A 106 4.04 -5.67 9.87
N ALA A 107 4.95 -6.26 10.66
CA ALA A 107 5.79 -7.37 10.20
C ALA A 107 4.97 -8.56 9.70
N GLU A 108 3.96 -8.99 10.47
CA GLU A 108 3.07 -10.07 10.04
C GLU A 108 2.21 -9.66 8.84
N SER A 109 1.80 -8.39 8.75
CA SER A 109 1.09 -7.90 7.56
C SER A 109 1.96 -7.92 6.29
N LEU A 110 3.25 -7.57 6.39
CA LEU A 110 4.22 -7.69 5.29
C LEU A 110 4.43 -9.15 4.91
N LYS A 111 4.51 -10.05 5.90
CA LYS A 111 4.60 -11.49 5.67
C LYS A 111 3.37 -12.06 4.97
N ILE A 112 2.16 -11.66 5.37
CA ILE A 112 0.90 -12.04 4.70
C ILE A 112 0.88 -11.49 3.26
N MET A 113 1.28 -10.24 3.07
CA MET A 113 1.37 -9.63 1.75
C MET A 113 2.26 -10.45 0.82
N ARG A 114 3.47 -10.77 1.27
CA ARG A 114 4.49 -11.54 0.53
C ARG A 114 4.06 -12.98 0.26
N ASN A 115 3.70 -13.73 1.30
CA ASN A 115 3.46 -15.18 1.18
C ASN A 115 2.05 -15.54 0.69
N GLN A 116 1.10 -14.60 0.75
CA GLN A 116 -0.30 -14.87 0.45
C GLN A 116 -0.85 -13.96 -0.63
N VAL A 117 -0.82 -12.64 -0.45
CA VAL A 117 -1.50 -11.73 -1.38
C VAL A 117 -0.82 -11.67 -2.74
N PHE A 118 0.52 -11.55 -2.78
CA PHE A 118 1.35 -11.72 -3.97
C PHE A 118 1.63 -13.20 -4.23
N SER A 119 0.57 -13.98 -4.44
CA SER A 119 0.70 -15.35 -4.95
C SER A 119 -0.33 -15.62 -6.03
N GLU A 120 0.01 -16.50 -6.97
CA GLU A 120 -0.84 -16.84 -8.12
C GLU A 120 -2.25 -17.26 -7.68
N ARG A 121 -2.33 -18.02 -6.57
CA ARG A 121 -3.60 -18.45 -5.95
C ARG A 121 -4.55 -17.29 -5.63
N PHE A 122 -3.99 -16.13 -5.27
CA PHE A 122 -4.73 -14.94 -4.88
C PHE A 122 -4.68 -13.82 -5.93
N GLY A 123 -4.30 -14.17 -7.17
CA GLY A 123 -4.43 -13.29 -8.32
C GLY A 123 -3.17 -12.56 -8.74
N ASP A 124 -2.03 -12.88 -8.14
CA ASP A 124 -0.73 -12.38 -8.61
C ASP A 124 -0.41 -12.92 -10.01
N ARG A 125 0.22 -12.09 -10.83
CA ARG A 125 0.56 -12.42 -12.22
C ARG A 125 2.06 -12.34 -12.43
N ALA A 126 2.64 -13.44 -12.90
CA ALA A 126 4.07 -13.50 -13.24
C ALA A 126 4.48 -12.50 -14.35
N ASP A 127 3.54 -12.02 -15.17
CA ASP A 127 3.77 -11.02 -16.22
C ASP A 127 3.45 -9.58 -15.79
N ALA A 128 3.20 -9.35 -14.50
CA ALA A 128 2.95 -8.04 -13.91
C ALA A 128 3.97 -7.73 -12.79
N PRO A 129 4.57 -6.53 -12.75
CA PRO A 129 5.32 -6.07 -11.60
C PRO A 129 4.44 -5.90 -10.36
N ASN A 130 5.01 -6.27 -9.21
CA ASN A 130 4.36 -6.22 -7.90
C ASN A 130 4.74 -4.95 -7.14
N PHE A 131 3.73 -4.17 -6.77
CA PHE A 131 3.89 -2.91 -6.04
C PHE A 131 3.09 -2.93 -4.73
N ALA A 132 3.76 -2.62 -3.62
CA ALA A 132 3.11 -2.46 -2.33
C ALA A 132 3.15 -1.00 -1.89
N LEU A 133 2.00 -0.41 -1.58
CA LEU A 133 1.89 0.94 -1.05
C LEU A 133 1.56 0.84 0.45
N LEU A 134 2.58 1.03 1.28
CA LEU A 134 2.47 1.05 2.73
C LEU A 134 2.02 2.44 3.19
N LEU A 135 0.84 2.52 3.81
CA LEU A 135 0.24 3.77 4.30
C LEU A 135 0.21 3.74 5.83
N LEU A 136 1.02 4.59 6.48
CA LEU A 136 1.14 4.67 7.94
C LEU A 136 1.14 6.12 8.44
N ASN A 137 1.05 6.32 9.75
CA ASN A 137 1.30 7.62 10.39
C ASN A 137 2.52 7.50 11.31
N ASN A 138 3.59 8.23 10.98
CA ASN A 138 4.90 8.08 11.63
C ASN A 138 4.91 8.47 13.13
N GLN A 139 3.91 9.25 13.59
CA GLN A 139 3.88 9.77 14.95
C GLN A 139 3.65 8.67 16.00
N SER A 140 3.20 7.50 15.55
CA SER A 140 2.76 6.40 16.43
C SER A 140 3.72 5.20 16.50
N HIS A 141 4.85 5.21 15.77
CA HIS A 141 5.73 4.04 15.70
C HIS A 141 6.85 4.07 16.75
N SER A 142 6.52 3.52 17.92
CA SER A 142 7.46 2.98 18.89
C SER A 142 7.22 1.47 18.93
N THR A 143 7.90 0.68 18.08
CA THR A 143 7.98 -0.80 18.22
C THR A 143 8.85 -1.44 17.13
N ASN A 144 9.85 -2.23 17.57
CA ASN A 144 10.58 -3.31 16.86
C ASN A 144 10.83 -3.12 15.35
N SER A 145 11.72 -2.19 14.99
CA SER A 145 12.21 -2.00 13.61
C SER A 145 12.76 -3.29 13.00
N ASP A 146 13.57 -4.05 13.75
CA ASP A 146 14.39 -5.12 13.17
C ASP A 146 13.56 -6.23 12.49
N VAL A 147 12.40 -6.59 13.05
CA VAL A 147 11.53 -7.63 12.46
C VAL A 147 10.79 -7.10 11.23
N ILE A 148 10.43 -5.82 11.25
CA ILE A 148 9.78 -5.15 10.11
C ILE A 148 10.78 -5.03 8.97
N ASP A 149 12.03 -4.65 9.28
CA ASP A 149 13.13 -4.55 8.32
C ASP A 149 13.41 -5.89 7.64
N VAL A 150 13.43 -6.99 8.41
CA VAL A 150 13.61 -8.35 7.86
C VAL A 150 12.51 -8.70 6.85
N GLU A 151 11.23 -8.52 7.20
CA GLU A 151 10.13 -8.86 6.27
C GLU A 151 10.06 -7.91 5.07
N PHE A 152 10.47 -6.65 5.25
CA PHE A 152 10.61 -5.69 4.15
C PHE A 152 11.70 -6.12 3.16
N ASP A 153 12.89 -6.47 3.66
CA ASP A 153 14.01 -6.95 2.86
C ASP A 153 13.68 -8.24 2.11
N LEU A 154 12.97 -9.17 2.76
CA LEU A 154 12.50 -10.40 2.12
C LEU A 154 11.53 -10.10 0.98
N ALA A 155 10.57 -9.20 1.19
CA ALA A 155 9.62 -8.82 0.15
C ALA A 155 10.31 -8.15 -1.05
N GLN A 156 11.29 -7.26 -0.83
CA GLN A 156 12.06 -6.68 -1.92
C GLN A 156 12.89 -7.71 -2.69
N LYS A 157 13.51 -8.67 -2.00
CA LYS A 157 14.26 -9.77 -2.63
C LYS A 157 13.37 -10.67 -3.49
N GLU A 158 12.09 -10.76 -3.17
CA GLU A 158 11.08 -11.49 -3.97
C GLU A 158 10.46 -10.62 -5.08
N GLY A 159 11.00 -9.42 -5.34
CA GLY A 159 10.58 -8.56 -6.45
C GLY A 159 9.37 -7.67 -6.16
N ILE A 160 8.97 -7.55 -4.88
CA ILE A 160 7.90 -6.64 -4.46
C ILE A 160 8.49 -5.25 -4.22
N HIS A 161 8.04 -4.27 -4.99
CA HIS A 161 8.49 -2.89 -4.88
C HIS A 161 7.64 -2.16 -3.84
N ILE A 162 8.20 -1.86 -2.67
CA ILE A 162 7.46 -1.27 -1.56
C ILE A 162 7.71 0.25 -1.48
N PHE A 163 6.62 1.02 -1.40
CA PHE A 163 6.63 2.46 -1.19
C PHE A 163 5.88 2.82 0.09
N ALA A 164 6.54 3.53 1.00
CA ALA A 164 5.94 3.95 2.27
C ALA A 164 5.51 5.42 2.26
N PHE A 165 4.30 5.69 2.74
CA PHE A 165 3.71 7.03 2.84
C PHE A 165 3.26 7.31 4.25
N ASP A 166 3.60 8.52 4.69
CA ASP A 166 3.10 9.09 5.92
C ASP A 166 1.82 9.88 5.66
N ILE A 167 0.79 9.59 6.44
CA ILE A 167 -0.55 10.19 6.39
C ILE A 167 -0.72 11.23 7.52
N GLY A 168 0.30 11.43 8.37
CA GLY A 168 0.23 12.19 9.61
C GLY A 168 0.06 13.71 9.50
N GLU A 169 0.21 14.31 8.33
CA GLU A 169 -0.17 15.71 8.10
C GLU A 169 -0.97 15.86 6.81
N SER A 170 -1.56 17.04 6.60
CA SER A 170 -2.45 17.42 5.48
C SER A 170 -1.94 17.07 4.07
N ASN A 171 -0.70 16.57 3.94
CA ASN A 171 -0.09 16.09 2.72
C ASN A 171 0.49 14.69 2.95
N LEU A 172 0.22 13.78 2.01
CA LEU A 172 0.95 12.51 1.93
C LEU A 172 2.43 12.82 1.70
N LYS A 173 3.28 12.49 2.67
CA LYS A 173 4.71 12.65 2.53
C LYS A 173 5.31 11.28 2.27
N CYS A 174 6.03 11.15 1.15
CA CYS A 174 6.82 9.94 0.90
C CYS A 174 7.88 9.82 2.00
N LEU A 175 7.88 8.68 2.68
CA LEU A 175 8.89 8.33 3.67
C LEU A 175 10.12 7.79 2.92
N LYS A 176 11.00 8.71 2.51
CA LYS A 176 12.28 8.33 1.90
C LYS A 176 13.20 7.57 2.85
N ASP A 177 13.04 7.81 4.15
CA ASP A 177 14.06 7.44 5.13
C ASP A 177 13.67 6.22 6.00
N VAL A 178 12.47 5.66 5.84
CA VAL A 178 11.99 4.60 6.76
C VAL A 178 12.35 3.20 6.27
N PHE A 179 12.50 2.96 4.97
CA PHE A 179 12.82 1.62 4.46
C PHE A 179 13.77 1.55 3.26
N LEU A 180 14.25 2.69 2.72
CA LEU A 180 15.24 2.68 1.65
C LEU A 180 16.65 2.61 2.26
N LYS A 181 17.04 1.46 2.79
CA LYS A 181 18.42 1.03 2.57
C LYS A 181 18.43 0.36 1.20
N PRO A 182 19.13 0.91 0.20
CA PRO A 182 19.45 0.12 -0.98
C PRO A 182 20.20 -1.11 -0.48
N SER A 183 19.79 -2.30 -0.90
CA SER A 183 20.68 -3.44 -0.86
C SER A 183 21.93 -3.06 -1.66
N GLU A 184 23.05 -2.84 -0.97
CA GLU A 184 24.37 -2.80 -1.61
C GLU A 184 24.63 -4.11 -2.37
#